data_AF-A0A543GFN1-F1
#
_entry.id   AF-A0A543GFN1-F1
#
_cell.length_a   1.000
_cell.length_b   1.000
_cell.length_c   1.000
_cell.angle_alpha   90.00
_cell.angle_beta   90.00
_cell.angle_gamma   90.00
#
_symmetry.space_group_name_H-M   'P 1'
#
loop_
_entity.id
_entity.type
_entity.pdbx_description
1 polymer ?
#
loop_
_entity_poly.entity_id
_entity_poly.type
_entity_poly.pdbx_seq_one_letter_code
_entity_poly.pdbx_strand_id
1 'polypeptide(L)' 'MSASWKRRSSSSPSRSSWFRSIIAADDLQPWKARVLLMFAMTITKDVTEIQQMFEHD' A
#
# COMPACT_ATOMS: atom_id res chain seq x y z
N MET A 1 -8.33 -45.00 30.25
CA MET A 1 -7.57 -44.88 28.99
C MET A 1 -7.64 -43.42 28.56
N SER A 2 -6.54 -42.68 28.69
CA SER A 2 -6.46 -41.24 28.38
C SER A 2 -6.50 -40.99 26.88
N ALA A 3 -7.44 -40.18 26.41
CA ALA A 3 -7.40 -39.63 25.05
C ALA A 3 -6.82 -38.21 25.10
N SER A 4 -5.54 -38.10 24.75
CA SER A 4 -4.79 -36.84 24.64
C SER A 4 -5.08 -36.20 23.28
N TRP A 5 -5.94 -35.20 23.25
CA TRP A 5 -6.28 -34.45 22.04
C TRP A 5 -5.15 -33.47 21.72
N LYS A 6 -4.09 -33.99 21.10
CA LYS A 6 -2.92 -33.20 20.74
C LYS A 6 -2.98 -32.74 19.28
N ARG A 7 -3.02 -31.42 19.14
CA ARG A 7 -2.55 -30.58 18.02
C ARG A 7 -3.26 -30.71 16.67
N ARG A 8 -3.95 -29.63 16.33
CA ARG A 8 -3.65 -28.90 15.10
C ARG A 8 -3.85 -27.42 15.37
N SER A 9 -2.79 -26.73 15.78
CA SER A 9 -2.72 -25.28 15.67
C SER A 9 -2.84 -24.97 14.18
N SER A 10 -4.05 -24.60 13.76
CA SER A 10 -4.29 -23.91 12.50
C SER A 10 -3.59 -22.56 12.62
N SER A 11 -2.35 -22.51 12.14
CA SER A 11 -1.73 -21.25 11.74
C SER A 11 -2.63 -20.69 10.64
N SER A 12 -3.60 -19.86 11.03
CA SER A 12 -4.40 -19.09 10.09
C SER A 12 -3.43 -18.42 9.13
N PRO A 13 -3.57 -18.58 7.80
CA PRO A 13 -2.77 -17.80 6.88
C PRO A 13 -3.06 -16.34 7.22
N SER A 14 -2.05 -15.67 7.77
CA SER A 14 -2.06 -14.23 7.91
C SER A 14 -2.43 -13.70 6.53
N ARG A 15 -3.59 -13.03 6.45
CA ARG A 15 -3.97 -12.23 5.31
C ARG A 15 -2.91 -11.14 5.21
N SER A 16 -1.78 -11.44 4.59
CA SER A 16 -0.77 -10.48 4.23
C SER A 16 -1.39 -9.60 3.15
N SER A 17 -2.12 -8.60 3.64
CA SER A 17 -2.19 -7.24 3.15
C SER A 17 -1.52 -7.03 1.78
N TRP A 18 -2.23 -7.41 0.73
CA TRP A 18 -2.06 -6.81 -0.58
C TRP A 18 -2.60 -5.37 -0.52
N PHE A 19 -2.04 -4.51 0.32
CA PHE A 19 -2.25 -3.07 0.19
C PHE A 19 -1.43 -2.65 -1.02
N ARG A 20 -2.06 -2.60 -2.19
CA ARG A 20 -1.51 -1.84 -3.31
C ARG A 20 -1.45 -0.38 -2.83
N SER A 21 -0.27 0.20 -2.84
CA SER A 21 -0.06 1.64 -2.67
C SER A 21 -0.75 2.37 -3.81
N ILE A 22 -2.01 2.77 -3.58
CA ILE A 22 -2.79 3.58 -4.51
C ILE A 22 -2.54 5.04 -4.12
N ILE A 23 -2.07 5.83 -5.07
CA ILE A 23 -1.90 7.28 -4.93
C ILE A 23 -3.13 7.93 -5.56
N ALA A 24 -3.89 8.69 -4.78
CA ALA A 24 -5.05 9.41 -5.27
C ALA A 24 -4.60 10.78 -5.76
N ALA A 25 -4.77 11.05 -7.07
CA ALA A 25 -4.44 12.33 -7.69
C ALA A 25 -5.68 13.24 -7.85
N ASP A 26 -6.72 12.99 -7.06
CA ASP A 26 -8.01 13.70 -7.03
C ASP A 26 -8.53 14.13 -8.42
N ASP A 27 -8.47 15.43 -8.76
CA ASP A 27 -9.00 16.03 -10.00
C ASP A 27 -7.92 16.26 -11.10
N LEU A 28 -6.73 15.67 -10.95
CA LEU A 28 -5.68 15.81 -11.96
C LEU A 28 -5.98 14.99 -13.20
N GLN A 29 -5.90 15.67 -14.36
CA GLN A 29 -5.88 14.98 -15.64
C GLN A 29 -4.77 13.91 -15.65
N PRO A 30 -5.02 12.71 -16.23
CA PRO A 30 -4.10 11.58 -16.12
C PRO A 30 -2.66 11.87 -16.59
N TRP A 31 -2.48 12.78 -17.54
CA TRP A 31 -1.16 13.18 -18.01
C TRP A 31 -0.42 14.08 -17.02
N LYS A 32 -1.12 14.96 -16.31
CA LYS A 32 -0.54 15.80 -15.24
C LYS A 32 -0.09 14.95 -14.06
N ALA A 33 -0.94 14.00 -13.66
CA ALA A 33 -0.62 13.07 -12.58
C ALA A 33 0.65 12.27 -12.88
N ARG A 34 0.86 11.86 -14.13
CA ARG A 34 2.09 11.15 -14.55
C ARG A 34 3.33 12.02 -14.44
N VAL A 35 3.27 13.27 -14.89
CA VAL A 35 4.43 14.18 -14.84
C VAL A 35 4.80 14.51 -13.40
N LEU A 36 3.81 14.82 -12.56
CA LEU A 36 4.02 15.05 -11.13
C LEU A 36 4.53 13.81 -10.40
N LEU A 37 4.02 12.62 -10.72
CA LEU A 37 4.52 11.38 -10.16
C LEU A 37 5.98 11.13 -10.55
N MET A 38 6.32 11.32 -11.84
CA MET A 38 7.69 11.19 -12.31
C MET A 38 8.63 12.16 -11.59
N PHE A 39 8.18 13.40 -11.36
CA PHE A 39 8.94 14.39 -10.60
C PHE A 39 9.09 14.00 -9.13
N ALA A 40 7.99 13.63 -8.45
CA ALA A 40 7.99 13.21 -7.06
C ALA A 40 8.93 12.02 -6.81
N MET A 41 8.97 11.06 -7.74
CA MET A 41 9.87 9.90 -7.69
C MET A 41 11.37 10.26 -7.83
N THR A 42 11.71 11.46 -8.31
CA THR A 42 13.11 11.95 -8.29
C THR A 42 13.53 12.48 -6.92
N ILE A 43 12.56 12.89 -6.11
CA ILE A 43 12.79 13.46 -4.77
C ILE A 43 12.76 12.34 -3.72
N THR A 44 11.72 11.50 -3.76
CA THR A 44 11.46 10.48 -2.73
C THR A 44 10.85 9.21 -3.31
N LYS A 45 11.01 8.10 -2.58
CA LYS A 45 10.38 6.81 -2.87
C LYS A 45 9.32 6.44 -1.83
N ASP A 46 9.10 7.28 -0.83
CA ASP A 46 8.05 7.06 0.17
C ASP A 46 6.69 7.42 -0.45
N VAL A 47 5.78 6.45 -0.44
CA VAL A 47 4.42 6.59 -0.97
C VAL A 47 3.64 7.67 -0.22
N THR A 48 3.87 7.79 1.09
CA THR A 48 3.18 8.76 1.95
C THR A 48 3.60 10.18 1.60
N GLU A 49 4.89 10.41 1.38
CA GLU A 49 5.40 11.71 0.94
C GLU A 49 4.91 12.04 -0.47
N ILE A 50 4.88 11.07 -1.39
CA ILE A 50 4.32 11.29 -2.73
C ILE A 50 2.83 11.67 -2.64
N GLN A 51 2.05 10.98 -1.81
CA GLN A 51 0.62 11.31 -1.60
C GLN A 51 0.44 12.74 -1.06
N GLN A 52 1.28 13.18 -0.12
CA GLN A 52 1.25 14.56 0.39
C GLN A 52 1.56 15.59 -0.70
N MET A 53 2.46 15.27 -1.64
CA MET A 53 2.74 16.15 -2.78
C MET A 53 1.53 16.30 -3.70
N PHE A 54 0.65 15.29 -3.79
CA PHE A 54 -0.59 15.37 -4.57
C PHE A 54 -1.75 16.10 -3.86
N GLU A 55 -1.70 16.27 -2.54
CA GLU A 55 -2.75 16.92 -1.75
C GLU A 55 -2.55 18.44 -1.58
N HIS A 56 -1.35 18.95 -1.90
CA HIS A 56 -0.96 20.35 -1.69
C HIS A 56 -0.92 21.20 -2.97
N ASP A 57 -1.30 20.65 -4.13
CA ASP A 57 -1.46 21.34 -5.43
C ASP A 57 -2.94 21.58 -5.75
#